data_AF-G0MUM0-F1
#
_entry.id   AF-G0MUM0-F1
#
_cell.length_a   1.000
_cell.length_b   1.000
_cell.length_c   1.000
_cell.angle_alpha   90.00
_cell.angle_beta   90.00
_cell.angle_gamma   90.00
#
_symmetry.space_group_name_H-M   'P 1'
#
loop_
_entity.id
_entity.type
_entity.pdbx_description
1 polymer ?
#
loop_
_entity_poly.entity_id
_entity_poly.type
_entity_poly.pdbx_seq_one_letter_code
_entity_poly.pdbx_strand_id
1 'polypeptide(L)'
;MVSNPNRKIPKINQVATISTRTKQLILNAIFKTRKENIELKAQLRQCQEELKYEQNSKSQDTEKVKENCPSCERAEKTVCELEEAVTNLLLNTYEMTKEKKDLELQKEVLCTDNHFLNICLSTTIMKIELQQAEIDEQVAYAQTEIEAADQLEEERKVMENLRKNYLEMINKEMEEKVEENGKPFAWQSCEICLQKYSEVHEHTPRVLNCGHTLCLECARRVQTLGGVLCPFCREGSWLKLPQNLPKNYAVLDMCS
;
A
#
# COMPACT_ATOMS: atom_id res chain seq x y z
N MET A 1 -21.96 3.46 17.55
CA MET A 1 -22.28 4.90 17.36
C MET A 1 -22.19 5.21 15.88
N VAL A 2 -23.15 5.98 15.38
CA VAL A 2 -23.58 6.06 13.98
C VAL A 2 -22.52 6.66 13.06
N SER A 3 -22.11 5.90 12.04
CA SER A 3 -21.22 6.31 10.96
C SER A 3 -21.91 7.36 10.07
N ASN A 4 -21.34 8.55 9.96
CA ASN A 4 -21.83 9.61 9.07
C ASN A 4 -21.28 9.41 7.64
N PRO A 5 -22.10 9.09 6.62
CA PRO A 5 -21.61 8.75 5.28
C PRO A 5 -21.37 9.97 4.37
N ASN A 6 -21.33 11.19 4.90
CA ASN A 6 -21.35 12.40 4.08
C ASN A 6 -20.23 13.40 4.43
N ARG A 7 -18.97 12.99 4.31
CA ARG A 7 -17.89 13.94 3.98
C ARG A 7 -17.61 13.85 2.49
N LYS A 8 -18.38 14.63 1.72
CA LYS A 8 -18.05 14.98 0.35
C LYS A 8 -16.57 15.39 0.32
N ILE A 9 -15.78 14.74 -0.51
CA ILE A 9 -14.42 15.14 -0.86
C ILE A 9 -14.52 15.99 -2.13
N PRO A 10 -14.79 17.30 -2.08
CA PRO A 10 -14.37 18.17 -3.16
C PRO A 10 -12.90 18.46 -2.89
N LYS A 11 -12.00 18.29 -3.87
CA LYS A 11 -10.82 19.16 -4.11
C LYS A 11 -9.71 18.54 -4.98
N ILE A 12 -9.72 17.26 -5.31
CA ILE A 12 -8.61 16.70 -6.13
C ILE A 12 -8.70 17.19 -7.59
N ASN A 13 -9.90 17.20 -8.19
CA ASN A 13 -10.08 17.70 -9.56
C ASN A 13 -9.92 19.22 -9.69
N GLN A 14 -10.22 20.00 -8.64
CA GLN A 14 -10.06 21.45 -8.66
C GLN A 14 -8.57 21.85 -8.61
N VAL A 15 -7.74 21.15 -7.84
CA VAL A 15 -6.30 21.44 -7.73
C VAL A 15 -5.56 21.09 -9.03
N ALA A 16 -5.91 19.98 -9.69
CA ALA A 16 -5.37 19.63 -11.00
C ALA A 16 -5.73 20.68 -12.08
N THR A 17 -6.97 21.17 -12.06
CA THR A 17 -7.45 22.20 -13.00
C THR A 17 -6.80 23.56 -12.77
N ILE A 18 -6.58 23.93 -11.49
CA ILE A 18 -5.85 25.15 -11.12
C ILE A 18 -4.38 25.05 -11.56
N SER A 19 -3.72 23.89 -11.36
CA SER A 19 -2.34 23.67 -11.79
C SER A 19 -2.17 23.82 -13.30
N THR A 20 -3.07 23.26 -14.11
CA THR A 20 -3.03 23.38 -15.58
C THR A 20 -3.29 24.81 -16.04
N ARG A 21 -4.26 25.51 -15.43
CA ARG A 21 -4.58 26.91 -15.78
C ARG A 21 -3.42 27.86 -15.45
N THR A 22 -2.75 27.66 -14.32
CA THR A 22 -1.57 28.45 -13.93
C THR A 22 -0.41 28.21 -14.88
N LYS A 23 -0.14 26.96 -15.27
CA LYS A 23 0.88 26.63 -16.29
C LYS A 23 0.60 27.31 -17.64
N GLN A 24 -0.66 27.34 -18.07
CA GLN A 24 -1.04 28.00 -19.32
C GLN A 24 -0.87 29.52 -19.27
N LEU A 25 -1.20 30.15 -18.14
CA LEU A 25 -1.00 31.60 -17.96
C LEU A 25 0.49 31.98 -17.98
N ILE A 26 1.35 31.17 -17.35
CA ILE A 26 2.80 31.35 -17.37
C ILE A 26 3.33 31.21 -18.79
N LEU A 27 2.92 30.17 -19.53
CA LEU A 27 3.31 29.99 -20.93
C LEU A 27 2.90 31.18 -21.80
N ASN A 28 1.68 31.68 -21.64
CA ASN A 28 1.20 32.85 -22.39
C ASN A 28 2.00 34.11 -22.08
N ALA A 29 2.38 34.33 -20.81
CA ALA A 29 3.23 35.45 -20.41
C ALA A 29 4.63 35.34 -21.06
N ILE A 30 5.24 34.14 -21.04
CA ILE A 30 6.54 33.89 -21.69
C ILE A 30 6.48 34.18 -23.19
N PHE A 31 5.42 33.73 -23.88
CA PHE A 31 5.25 34.00 -25.31
C PHE A 31 5.09 35.50 -25.61
N LYS A 32 4.34 36.22 -24.78
CA LYS A 32 4.16 37.67 -24.91
C LYS A 32 5.50 38.40 -24.75
N THR A 33 6.25 38.11 -23.69
CA THR A 33 7.56 38.72 -23.42
C THR A 33 8.58 38.40 -24.52
N ARG A 34 8.55 37.19 -25.10
CA ARG A 34 9.40 36.84 -26.24
C ARG A 34 9.08 37.68 -27.48
N LYS A 35 7.80 37.91 -27.77
CA LYS A 35 7.37 38.72 -28.91
C LYS A 35 7.84 40.18 -28.77
N GLU A 36 7.65 40.76 -27.59
CA GLU A 36 8.11 42.13 -27.27
C GLU A 36 9.64 42.26 -27.40
N ASN A 37 10.40 41.23 -26.99
CA ASN A 37 11.85 41.19 -27.15
C ASN A 37 12.32 41.15 -28.62
N ILE A 38 11.60 40.44 -29.50
CA ILE A 38 11.92 40.40 -30.93
C ILE A 38 11.71 41.79 -31.55
N GLU A 39 10.64 42.47 -31.16
CA GLU A 39 10.31 43.82 -31.65
C GLU A 39 11.32 44.87 -31.20
N LEU A 40 11.72 44.84 -29.92
CA LEU A 40 12.79 45.69 -29.39
C LEU A 40 14.13 45.43 -30.08
N LYS A 41 14.45 44.17 -30.44
CA LYS A 41 15.66 43.84 -31.21
C LYS A 41 15.62 44.33 -32.65
N ALA A 42 14.44 44.46 -33.25
CA ALA A 42 14.30 45.05 -34.58
C ALA A 42 14.51 46.57 -34.52
N GLN A 43 13.91 47.23 -33.53
CA GLN A 43 14.07 48.67 -33.30
C GLN A 43 15.54 49.03 -33.00
N LEU A 44 16.23 48.24 -32.18
CA LEU A 44 17.64 48.48 -31.87
C LEU A 44 18.53 48.39 -33.13
N ARG A 45 18.26 47.44 -34.03
CA ARG A 45 19.00 47.32 -35.29
C ARG A 45 18.77 48.52 -36.20
N GLN A 46 17.54 49.00 -36.28
CA GLN A 46 17.22 50.20 -37.04
C GLN A 46 17.97 51.43 -36.51
N CYS A 47 17.94 51.67 -35.19
CA CYS A 47 18.69 52.78 -34.59
C CYS A 47 20.21 52.67 -34.84
N GLN A 48 20.77 51.45 -34.85
CA GLN A 48 22.18 51.23 -35.16
C GLN A 48 22.52 51.55 -36.61
N GLU A 49 21.63 51.27 -37.56
CA GLU A 49 21.79 51.62 -38.97
C GLU A 49 21.70 53.13 -39.19
N GLU A 50 20.75 53.81 -38.53
CA GLU A 50 20.61 55.27 -38.55
C GLU A 50 21.85 55.95 -37.97
N LEU A 51 22.40 55.45 -36.86
CA LEU A 51 23.63 55.96 -36.26
C LEU A 51 24.83 55.84 -37.21
N LYS A 52 24.96 54.69 -37.89
CA LYS A 52 26.02 54.48 -38.90
C LYS A 52 25.88 55.44 -40.09
N TYR A 53 24.64 55.73 -40.51
CA TYR A 53 24.38 56.68 -41.57
C TYR A 53 24.77 58.11 -41.15
N GLU A 54 24.41 58.55 -39.95
CA GLU A 54 24.80 59.87 -39.44
C GLU A 54 26.32 60.00 -39.24
N GLN A 55 26.99 58.95 -38.77
CA GLN A 55 28.46 58.91 -38.66
C GLN A 55 29.12 59.06 -40.04
N ASN A 56 28.57 58.43 -41.08
CA ASN A 56 29.05 58.58 -42.46
C ASN A 56 28.73 59.94 -43.07
N SER A 57 27.65 60.62 -42.64
CA SER A 57 27.34 61.99 -43.07
C SER A 57 28.29 63.00 -42.43
N LYS A 58 28.63 62.83 -41.14
CA LYS A 58 29.57 63.71 -40.42
C LYS A 58 31.01 63.58 -40.92
N SER A 59 31.42 62.42 -41.43
CA SER A 59 32.75 62.24 -42.03
C SER A 59 32.93 62.98 -43.37
N GLN A 60 31.84 63.23 -44.11
CA GLN A 60 31.86 64.04 -45.34
C GLN A 60 31.93 65.55 -45.07
N ASP A 61 31.37 66.02 -43.95
CA ASP A 61 31.41 67.45 -43.59
C ASP A 61 32.74 67.85 -42.93
N THR A 62 33.43 66.93 -42.25
CA THR A 62 34.78 67.15 -41.67
C THR A 62 35.87 67.22 -42.74
N GLU A 63 35.72 66.53 -43.87
CA GLU A 63 36.66 66.60 -45.00
C GLU A 63 36.78 68.01 -45.60
N LYS A 64 35.74 68.85 -45.46
CA LYS A 64 35.75 70.27 -45.88
C LYS A 64 36.42 71.23 -44.89
N VAL A 65 36.64 70.80 -43.64
CA VAL A 65 37.24 71.63 -42.56
C VAL A 65 38.76 71.39 -42.45
N LYS A 66 39.25 70.22 -42.89
CA LYS A 66 40.66 69.79 -42.78
C LYS A 66 41.68 70.68 -43.50
N GLU A 67 41.30 71.50 -44.48
CA GLU A 67 42.26 72.28 -45.26
C GLU A 67 42.88 73.49 -44.51
N ASN A 68 42.42 73.86 -43.29
CA ASN A 68 42.86 75.11 -42.65
C ASN A 68 43.32 75.07 -41.16
N CYS A 69 43.43 73.93 -40.44
CA CYS A 69 43.94 73.94 -39.06
C CYS A 69 44.48 72.60 -38.49
N PRO A 70 45.81 72.41 -38.33
CA PRO A 70 46.42 71.17 -37.81
C PRO A 70 46.12 70.82 -36.34
N SER A 71 45.78 71.82 -35.50
CA SER A 71 45.33 71.56 -34.13
C SER A 71 43.90 71.01 -34.08
N CYS A 72 43.10 71.28 -35.12
CA CYS A 72 41.74 70.78 -35.26
C CYS A 72 41.73 69.30 -35.67
N GLU A 73 42.63 68.87 -36.56
CA GLU A 73 42.77 67.46 -36.98
C GLU A 73 43.15 66.53 -35.81
N ARG A 74 44.07 66.98 -34.94
CA ARG A 74 44.49 66.22 -33.76
C ARG A 74 43.36 66.09 -32.74
N ALA A 75 42.57 67.16 -32.58
CA ALA A 75 41.38 67.17 -31.74
C ALA A 75 40.28 66.25 -32.31
N GLU A 76 40.04 66.27 -33.63
CA GLU A 76 39.08 65.40 -34.31
C GLU A 76 39.42 63.91 -34.14
N LYS A 77 40.71 63.53 -34.27
CA LYS A 77 41.14 62.15 -34.04
C LYS A 77 40.90 61.70 -32.61
N THR A 78 41.23 62.54 -31.63
CA THR A 78 40.95 62.23 -30.21
C THR A 78 39.45 62.17 -29.93
N VAL A 79 38.63 62.98 -30.60
CA VAL A 79 37.17 62.92 -30.46
C VAL A 79 36.64 61.59 -31.03
N CYS A 80 37.11 61.15 -32.21
CA CYS A 80 36.70 59.86 -32.78
C CYS A 80 37.10 58.67 -31.88
N GLU A 81 38.32 58.68 -31.34
CA GLU A 81 38.79 57.64 -30.40
C GLU A 81 37.97 57.62 -29.10
N LEU A 82 37.57 58.80 -28.60
CA LEU A 82 36.70 58.91 -27.44
C LEU A 82 35.26 58.48 -27.74
N GLU A 83 34.71 58.83 -28.91
CA GLU A 83 33.38 58.40 -29.36
C GLU A 83 33.29 56.87 -29.50
N GLU A 84 34.34 56.24 -30.05
CA GLU A 84 34.43 54.78 -30.16
C GLU A 84 34.55 54.12 -28.77
N ALA A 85 35.39 54.67 -27.88
CA ALA A 85 35.52 54.18 -26.50
C ALA A 85 34.19 54.31 -25.72
N VAL A 86 33.47 55.43 -25.88
CA VAL A 86 32.15 55.65 -25.26
C VAL A 86 31.13 54.66 -25.81
N THR A 87 31.12 54.43 -27.13
CA THR A 87 30.21 53.46 -27.77
C THR A 87 30.44 52.05 -27.25
N ASN A 88 31.70 51.63 -27.11
CA ASN A 88 32.05 50.33 -26.55
C ASN A 88 31.67 50.20 -25.07
N LEU A 89 31.85 51.25 -24.27
CA LEU A 89 31.38 51.27 -22.87
C LEU A 89 29.85 51.19 -22.76
N LEU A 90 29.12 51.88 -23.64
CA LEU A 90 27.66 51.83 -23.69
C LEU A 90 27.15 50.43 -24.09
N LEU A 91 27.79 49.78 -25.06
CA LEU A 91 27.46 48.39 -25.44
C LEU A 91 27.72 47.41 -24.30
N ASN A 92 28.90 47.47 -23.67
CA ASN A 92 29.23 46.60 -22.54
C ASN A 92 28.28 46.80 -21.35
N THR A 93 27.94 48.05 -21.02
CA THR A 93 26.98 48.33 -19.94
C THR A 93 25.59 47.80 -20.26
N TYR A 94 25.13 47.96 -21.51
CA TYR A 94 23.86 47.36 -21.96
C TYR A 94 23.87 45.83 -21.83
N GLU A 95 24.92 45.17 -22.32
CA GLU A 95 25.05 43.70 -22.21
C GLU A 95 25.04 43.22 -20.75
N MET A 96 25.79 43.88 -19.87
CA MET A 96 25.78 43.55 -18.43
C MET A 96 24.41 43.78 -17.79
N THR A 97 23.69 44.86 -18.15
CA THR A 97 22.35 45.09 -17.59
C THR A 97 21.33 44.05 -18.06
N LYS A 98 21.48 43.55 -19.28
CA LYS A 98 20.65 42.47 -19.83
C LYS A 98 20.93 41.16 -19.10
N GLU A 99 22.20 40.79 -18.95
CA GLU A 99 22.60 39.57 -18.23
C GLU A 99 22.13 39.61 -16.77
N LYS A 100 22.25 40.76 -16.09
CA LYS A 100 21.71 40.94 -14.73
C LYS A 100 20.21 40.68 -14.65
N LYS A 101 19.41 41.20 -15.59
CA LYS A 101 17.96 40.98 -15.64
C LYS A 101 17.62 39.51 -15.92
N ASP A 102 18.38 38.86 -16.80
CA ASP A 102 18.21 37.44 -17.09
C ASP A 102 18.50 36.58 -15.85
N LEU A 103 19.55 36.91 -15.08
CA LEU A 103 19.87 36.25 -13.80
C LEU A 103 18.82 36.50 -12.71
N GLU A 104 18.29 37.72 -12.60
CA GLU A 104 17.20 38.05 -11.68
C GLU A 104 15.95 37.23 -11.99
N LEU A 105 15.58 37.12 -13.27
CA LEU A 105 14.45 36.29 -13.70
C LEU A 105 14.68 34.81 -13.39
N GLN A 106 15.88 34.28 -13.64
CA GLN A 106 16.21 32.89 -13.30
C GLN A 106 16.10 32.63 -11.79
N LYS A 107 16.54 33.58 -10.95
CA LYS A 107 16.43 33.49 -9.50
C LYS A 107 14.98 33.44 -9.04
N GLU A 108 14.10 34.25 -9.61
CA GLU A 108 12.67 34.23 -9.30
C GLU A 108 12.03 32.90 -9.67
N VAL A 109 12.31 32.38 -10.87
CA VAL A 109 11.82 31.08 -11.33
C VAL A 109 12.27 29.97 -10.36
N LEU A 110 13.56 29.92 -10.02
CA LEU A 110 14.09 28.95 -9.06
C LEU A 110 13.45 29.07 -7.67
N CYS A 111 13.15 30.28 -7.22
CA CYS A 111 12.45 30.49 -5.95
C CYS A 111 11.03 29.91 -6.00
N THR A 112 10.30 30.15 -7.10
CA THR A 112 8.95 29.61 -7.27
C THR A 112 8.92 28.09 -7.40
N ASP A 113 9.88 27.49 -8.13
CA ASP A 113 10.00 26.04 -8.26
C ASP A 113 10.29 25.38 -6.92
N ASN A 114 11.24 25.92 -6.14
CA ASN A 114 11.53 25.42 -4.79
C ASN A 114 10.31 25.51 -3.87
N HIS A 115 9.54 26.60 -3.93
CA HIS A 115 8.32 26.74 -3.15
C HIS A 115 7.28 25.67 -3.54
N PHE A 116 7.09 25.43 -4.84
CA PHE A 116 6.20 24.39 -5.33
C PHE A 116 6.65 22.99 -4.90
N LEU A 117 7.93 22.68 -5.00
CA LEU A 117 8.50 21.40 -4.56
C LEU A 117 8.27 21.18 -3.06
N ASN A 118 8.49 22.20 -2.23
CA ASN A 118 8.25 22.10 -0.79
C ASN A 118 6.79 21.81 -0.45
N ILE A 119 5.83 22.44 -1.14
CA ILE A 119 4.40 22.14 -0.96
C ILE A 119 4.09 20.70 -1.40
N CYS A 120 4.62 20.26 -2.54
CA CYS A 120 4.42 18.90 -3.02
C CYS A 120 4.99 17.87 -2.05
N LEU A 121 6.18 18.13 -1.51
CA LEU A 121 6.82 17.28 -0.53
C LEU A 121 6.00 17.22 0.76
N SER A 122 5.61 18.36 1.32
CA SER A 122 4.80 18.44 2.54
C SER A 122 3.46 17.70 2.41
N THR A 123 2.78 17.86 1.28
CA THR A 123 1.52 17.13 1.02
C THR A 123 1.72 15.63 0.81
N THR A 124 2.87 15.23 0.28
CA THR A 124 3.22 13.80 0.14
C THR A 124 3.56 13.18 1.48
N ILE A 125 4.34 13.87 2.32
CA ILE A 125 4.65 13.44 3.69
C ILE A 125 3.37 13.24 4.48
N MET A 126 2.46 14.22 4.48
CA MET A 126 1.17 14.08 5.17
C MET A 126 0.35 12.87 4.71
N LYS A 127 0.40 12.52 3.41
CA LYS A 127 -0.29 11.32 2.90
C LYS A 127 0.34 10.04 3.42
N ILE A 128 1.67 9.99 3.44
CA ILE A 128 2.41 8.83 3.95
C ILE A 128 2.12 8.65 5.44
N GLU A 129 2.15 9.73 6.23
CA GLU A 129 1.85 9.69 7.66
C GLU A 129 0.41 9.19 7.92
N LEU A 130 -0.56 9.64 7.13
CA LEU A 130 -1.94 9.18 7.24
C LEU A 130 -2.07 7.69 6.91
N GLN A 131 -1.41 7.24 5.85
CA GLN A 131 -1.39 5.82 5.47
C GLN A 131 -0.68 4.97 6.52
N GLN A 132 0.40 5.47 7.11
CA GLN A 132 1.11 4.78 8.18
C GLN A 132 0.21 4.58 9.40
N ALA A 133 -0.53 5.60 9.83
CA ALA A 133 -1.45 5.49 10.94
C ALA A 133 -2.57 4.45 10.70
N GLU A 134 -3.08 4.35 9.47
CA GLU A 134 -4.07 3.34 9.08
C GLU A 134 -3.48 1.92 9.14
N ILE A 135 -2.23 1.75 8.68
CA ILE A 135 -1.51 0.47 8.77
C ILE A 135 -1.28 0.09 10.24
N ASP A 136 -0.85 1.03 11.07
CA ASP A 136 -0.56 0.78 12.49
C ASP A 136 -1.81 0.30 13.24
N GLU A 137 -2.98 0.89 12.95
CA GLU A 137 -4.27 0.45 13.51
C GLU A 137 -4.62 -0.98 13.07
N GLN A 138 -4.44 -1.30 11.79
CA GLN A 138 -4.70 -2.65 11.27
C GLN A 138 -3.76 -3.69 11.87
N VAL A 139 -2.48 -3.36 12.04
CA VAL A 139 -1.49 -4.23 12.67
C VAL A 139 -1.84 -4.48 14.14
N ALA A 140 -2.23 -3.43 14.87
CA ALA A 140 -2.64 -3.58 16.27
C ALA A 140 -3.85 -4.51 16.41
N TYR A 141 -4.86 -4.38 15.55
CA TYR A 141 -6.01 -5.28 15.53
C TYR A 141 -5.60 -6.73 15.24
N ALA A 142 -4.81 -6.97 14.19
CA ALA A 142 -4.34 -8.31 13.85
C ALA A 142 -3.53 -8.96 14.99
N GLN A 143 -2.73 -8.17 15.70
CA GLN A 143 -1.96 -8.63 16.85
C GLN A 143 -2.86 -9.14 17.98
N THR A 144 -3.98 -8.46 18.26
CA THR A 144 -4.94 -8.93 19.28
C THR A 144 -5.60 -10.25 18.90
N GLU A 145 -5.87 -10.49 17.62
CA GLU A 145 -6.44 -11.77 17.15
C GLU A 145 -5.43 -12.91 17.28
N ILE A 146 -4.15 -12.66 16.98
CA ILE A 146 -3.07 -13.63 17.15
C ILE A 146 -2.93 -14.01 18.63
N GLU A 147 -2.88 -13.02 19.52
CA GLU A 147 -2.77 -13.27 20.97
C GLU A 147 -3.96 -14.08 21.51
N ALA A 148 -5.17 -13.80 21.04
CA ALA A 148 -6.35 -14.59 21.40
C ALA A 148 -6.25 -16.04 20.88
N ALA A 149 -5.75 -16.25 19.66
CA ALA A 149 -5.55 -17.57 19.10
C ALA A 149 -4.49 -18.38 19.87
N ASP A 150 -3.38 -17.75 20.26
CA ASP A 150 -2.33 -18.37 21.06
C ASP A 150 -2.85 -18.80 22.43
N GLN A 151 -3.65 -17.95 23.11
CA GLN A 151 -4.29 -18.29 24.38
C GLN A 151 -5.23 -19.51 24.24
N LEU A 152 -6.07 -19.52 23.21
CA LEU A 152 -6.97 -20.64 22.94
C LEU A 152 -6.22 -21.95 22.70
N GLU A 153 -5.06 -21.87 22.04
CA GLU A 153 -4.23 -23.05 21.79
C GLU A 153 -3.56 -23.57 23.06
N GLU A 154 -3.08 -22.68 23.94
CA GLU A 154 -2.56 -23.09 25.25
C GLU A 154 -3.66 -23.72 26.13
N GLU A 155 -4.86 -23.13 26.17
CA GLU A 155 -6.01 -23.74 26.87
C GLU A 155 -6.37 -25.11 26.30
N ARG A 156 -6.35 -25.27 24.97
CA ARG A 156 -6.57 -26.57 24.32
C ARG A 156 -5.56 -27.61 24.81
N LYS A 157 -4.27 -27.28 24.83
CA LYS A 157 -3.20 -28.17 25.31
C LYS A 157 -3.41 -28.54 26.78
N VAL A 158 -3.80 -27.59 27.63
CA VAL A 158 -4.12 -27.86 29.04
C VAL A 158 -5.28 -28.85 29.15
N MET A 159 -6.36 -28.64 28.40
CA MET A 159 -7.51 -29.53 28.41
C MET A 159 -7.19 -30.93 27.87
N GLU A 160 -6.35 -31.03 26.84
CA GLU A 160 -5.89 -32.31 26.30
C GLU A 160 -5.06 -33.08 27.33
N ASN A 161 -4.11 -32.42 27.99
CA ASN A 161 -3.32 -33.02 29.07
C ASN A 161 -4.19 -33.47 30.24
N LEU A 162 -5.16 -32.64 30.65
CA LEU A 162 -6.08 -33.00 31.73
C LEU A 162 -6.92 -34.24 31.36
N ARG A 163 -7.45 -34.27 30.13
CA ARG A 163 -8.20 -35.42 29.60
C ARG A 163 -7.33 -36.68 29.58
N LYS A 164 -6.08 -36.57 29.12
CA LYS A 164 -5.12 -37.69 29.11
C LYS A 164 -4.88 -38.23 30.52
N ASN A 165 -4.57 -37.36 31.48
CA ASN A 165 -4.34 -37.76 32.87
C ASN A 165 -5.58 -38.42 33.50
N TYR A 166 -6.77 -37.92 33.19
CA TYR A 166 -8.02 -38.50 33.65
C TYR A 166 -8.26 -39.91 33.08
N LEU A 167 -8.04 -40.09 31.77
CA LEU A 167 -8.16 -41.40 31.13
C LEU A 167 -7.14 -42.39 31.65
N GLU A 168 -5.88 -41.97 31.87
CA GLU A 168 -4.85 -42.81 32.49
C GLU A 168 -5.26 -43.27 33.89
N MET A 169 -5.82 -42.37 34.71
CA MET A 169 -6.29 -42.70 36.05
C MET A 169 -7.46 -43.71 36.01
N ILE A 170 -8.44 -43.51 35.13
CA ILE A 170 -9.56 -44.43 34.97
C ILE A 170 -9.10 -45.80 34.46
N ASN A 171 -8.25 -45.82 33.43
CA ASN A 171 -7.77 -47.06 32.85
C ASN A 171 -6.99 -47.87 33.89
N LYS A 172 -6.17 -47.21 34.71
CA LYS A 172 -5.46 -47.86 35.83
C LYS A 172 -6.43 -48.46 36.85
N GLU A 173 -7.44 -47.71 37.30
CA GLU A 173 -8.44 -48.23 38.25
C GLU A 173 -9.22 -49.42 37.66
N MET A 174 -9.51 -49.36 36.36
CA MET A 174 -10.15 -50.45 35.66
C MET A 174 -9.27 -51.69 35.57
N GLU A 175 -7.97 -51.53 35.26
CA GLU A 175 -7.00 -52.62 35.24
C GLU A 175 -6.92 -53.30 36.61
N GLU A 176 -6.80 -52.54 37.70
CA GLU A 176 -6.81 -53.05 39.07
C GLU A 176 -8.08 -53.88 39.36
N LYS A 177 -9.26 -53.36 38.97
CA LYS A 177 -10.53 -54.10 39.14
C LYS A 177 -10.61 -55.37 38.29
N VAL A 178 -9.99 -55.40 37.12
CA VAL A 178 -9.93 -56.61 36.28
C VAL A 178 -8.98 -57.63 36.88
N GLU A 179 -7.85 -57.21 37.45
CA GLU A 179 -6.93 -58.09 38.18
C GLU A 179 -7.62 -58.73 39.39
N GLU A 180 -8.38 -57.96 40.17
CA GLU A 180 -9.13 -58.48 41.33
C GLU A 180 -10.25 -59.47 40.94
N ASN A 181 -11.01 -59.18 39.87
CA ASN A 181 -12.17 -59.98 39.47
C ASN A 181 -11.85 -61.08 38.45
N GLY A 182 -10.65 -61.04 37.85
CA GLY A 182 -10.16 -61.99 36.85
C GLY A 182 -10.90 -61.97 35.50
N LYS A 183 -11.73 -60.95 35.23
CA LYS A 183 -12.56 -60.86 34.00
C LYS A 183 -12.68 -59.43 33.50
N PRO A 184 -12.57 -59.18 32.17
CA PRO A 184 -12.85 -57.88 31.58
C PRO A 184 -14.30 -57.44 31.79
N PHE A 185 -14.54 -56.13 31.70
CA PHE A 185 -15.90 -55.61 31.82
C PHE A 185 -16.71 -55.92 30.56
N ALA A 186 -17.96 -56.38 30.73
CA ALA A 186 -18.82 -56.78 29.62
C ALA A 186 -19.03 -55.65 28.58
N TRP A 187 -19.06 -54.40 29.03
CA TRP A 187 -19.25 -53.24 28.15
C TRP A 187 -18.05 -52.95 27.23
N GLN A 188 -16.88 -53.56 27.48
CA GLN A 188 -15.69 -53.43 26.62
C GLN A 188 -15.76 -54.30 25.36
N SER A 189 -16.71 -55.23 25.29
CA SER A 189 -16.85 -56.17 24.19
C SER A 189 -18.24 -56.09 23.57
N CYS A 190 -18.33 -56.46 22.28
CA CYS A 190 -19.63 -56.55 21.62
C CYS A 190 -20.43 -57.74 22.17
N GLU A 191 -21.67 -57.50 22.60
CA GLU A 191 -22.54 -58.57 23.14
C GLU A 191 -22.94 -59.63 22.10
N ILE A 192 -22.69 -59.40 20.81
CA ILE A 192 -22.95 -60.39 19.74
C ILE A 192 -21.72 -61.28 19.49
N CYS A 193 -20.57 -60.70 19.14
CA CYS A 193 -19.38 -61.47 18.76
C CYS A 193 -18.37 -61.66 19.90
N LEU A 194 -18.61 -61.04 21.06
CA LEU A 194 -17.77 -61.07 22.26
C LEU A 194 -16.33 -60.55 22.06
N GLN A 195 -16.05 -59.93 20.92
CA GLN A 195 -14.76 -59.29 20.63
C GLN A 195 -14.68 -57.91 21.30
N LYS A 196 -13.51 -57.58 21.83
CA LYS A 196 -13.21 -56.27 22.43
C LYS A 196 -13.39 -55.18 21.38
N TYR A 197 -14.01 -54.07 21.77
CA TYR A 197 -14.09 -52.88 20.94
C TYR A 197 -12.71 -52.28 20.69
N SER A 198 -12.51 -51.73 19.49
CA SER A 198 -11.28 -51.04 19.14
C SER A 198 -11.55 -49.95 18.11
N GLU A 199 -10.62 -49.04 17.92
CA GLU A 199 -10.78 -48.00 16.90
C GLU A 199 -10.68 -48.56 15.46
N VAL A 200 -10.20 -49.80 15.33
CA VAL A 200 -10.01 -50.48 14.05
C VAL A 200 -11.35 -50.90 13.46
N HIS A 201 -11.49 -50.68 12.15
CA HIS A 201 -12.71 -50.74 11.34
C HIS A 201 -13.84 -51.65 11.84
N GLU A 202 -13.60 -52.97 11.90
CA GLU A 202 -14.66 -53.97 12.11
C GLU A 202 -15.15 -54.02 13.56
N HIS A 203 -14.27 -53.72 14.52
CA HIS A 203 -14.56 -53.73 15.95
C HIS A 203 -14.86 -52.33 16.51
N THR A 204 -15.03 -51.32 15.66
CA THR A 204 -15.45 -49.99 16.12
C THR A 204 -16.85 -50.02 16.73
N PRO A 205 -17.05 -49.58 17.99
CA PRO A 205 -18.35 -49.54 18.64
C PRO A 205 -19.24 -48.48 18.00
N ARG A 206 -20.47 -48.86 17.65
CA ARG A 206 -21.50 -48.05 17.01
C ARG A 206 -22.74 -47.99 17.89
N VAL A 207 -23.23 -46.78 18.15
CA VAL A 207 -24.42 -46.55 18.99
C VAL A 207 -25.65 -46.54 18.10
N LEU A 208 -26.62 -47.41 18.40
CA LEU A 208 -27.94 -47.42 17.79
C LEU A 208 -28.83 -46.32 18.40
N ASN A 209 -29.92 -45.96 17.73
CA ASN A 209 -30.85 -44.93 18.23
C ASN A 209 -31.42 -45.25 19.64
N CYS A 210 -31.51 -46.53 19.99
CA CYS A 210 -31.95 -47.00 21.31
C CYS A 210 -30.86 -46.93 22.40
N GLY A 211 -29.63 -46.51 22.07
CA GLY A 211 -28.49 -46.43 23.00
C GLY A 211 -27.61 -47.69 23.08
N HIS A 212 -28.12 -48.87 22.68
CA HIS A 212 -27.30 -50.08 22.60
C HIS A 212 -26.11 -49.92 21.64
N THR A 213 -24.98 -50.52 22.01
CA THR A 213 -23.74 -50.46 21.24
C THR A 213 -23.42 -51.81 20.61
N LEU A 214 -23.08 -51.81 19.33
CA LEU A 214 -22.62 -52.98 18.56
C LEU A 214 -21.31 -52.67 17.85
N CYS A 215 -20.48 -53.65 17.54
CA CYS A 215 -19.35 -53.38 16.65
C CYS A 215 -19.85 -53.14 15.22
N LEU A 216 -19.08 -52.43 14.40
CA LEU A 216 -19.46 -52.12 13.01
C LEU A 216 -19.79 -53.39 12.22
N GLU A 217 -19.03 -54.46 12.40
CA GLU A 217 -19.28 -55.74 11.74
C GLU A 217 -20.64 -56.34 12.15
N CYS A 218 -20.93 -56.38 13.45
CA CYS A 218 -22.20 -56.88 13.96
C CYS A 218 -23.39 -56.01 13.53
N ALA A 219 -23.22 -54.69 13.49
CA ALA A 219 -24.22 -53.77 12.96
C ALA A 219 -24.54 -54.04 11.48
N ARG A 220 -23.54 -54.44 10.67
CA ARG A 220 -23.76 -54.88 9.28
C ARG A 220 -24.54 -56.18 9.20
N ARG A 221 -24.25 -57.15 10.08
CA ARG A 221 -24.95 -58.45 10.09
C ARG A 221 -26.44 -58.32 10.44
N VAL A 222 -26.81 -57.36 11.29
CA VAL A 222 -28.21 -57.11 11.69
C VAL A 222 -28.87 -55.98 10.89
N GLN A 223 -28.24 -55.56 9.78
CA GLN A 223 -28.82 -54.60 8.86
C GLN A 223 -30.00 -55.22 8.11
N THR A 224 -31.05 -54.42 7.94
CA THR A 224 -32.25 -54.72 7.15
C THR A 224 -32.39 -53.72 6.01
N LEU A 225 -33.33 -53.95 5.08
CA LEU A 225 -33.61 -53.06 3.93
C LEU A 225 -33.84 -51.59 4.34
N GLY A 226 -34.35 -51.33 5.54
CA GLY A 226 -34.69 -49.99 6.03
C GLY A 226 -33.69 -49.37 7.02
N GLY A 227 -32.63 -50.08 7.41
CA GLY A 227 -31.68 -49.63 8.45
C GLY A 227 -31.23 -50.75 9.37
N VAL A 228 -30.68 -50.41 10.53
CA VAL A 228 -30.17 -51.40 11.50
C VAL A 228 -31.20 -51.65 12.60
N LEU A 229 -31.66 -52.89 12.74
CA LEU A 229 -32.59 -53.27 13.81
C LEU A 229 -31.80 -53.74 15.04
N CYS A 230 -32.09 -53.16 16.21
CA CYS A 230 -31.42 -53.56 17.44
C CYS A 230 -31.77 -55.03 17.81
N PRO A 231 -30.79 -55.91 18.01
CA PRO A 231 -31.05 -57.31 18.38
C PRO A 231 -31.55 -57.46 19.83
N PHE A 232 -31.36 -56.44 20.66
CA PHE A 232 -31.70 -56.48 22.09
C PHE A 232 -33.12 -55.98 22.37
N CYS A 233 -33.48 -54.81 21.84
CA CYS A 233 -34.79 -54.17 22.09
C CYS A 233 -35.68 -54.04 20.84
N ARG A 234 -35.20 -54.47 19.67
CA ARG A 234 -35.91 -54.39 18.37
C ARG A 234 -36.28 -52.98 17.91
N GLU A 235 -35.70 -51.95 18.51
CA GLU A 235 -35.80 -50.59 18.00
C GLU A 235 -34.91 -50.39 16.77
N GLY A 236 -35.45 -49.72 15.76
CA GLY A 236 -34.77 -49.49 14.49
C GLY A 236 -33.99 -48.18 14.45
N SER A 237 -32.73 -48.28 14.02
CA SER A 237 -31.97 -47.13 13.51
C SER A 237 -32.25 -46.96 12.02
N TRP A 238 -33.47 -46.49 11.71
CA TRP A 238 -33.97 -46.35 10.35
C TRP A 238 -33.15 -45.35 9.52
N LEU A 239 -33.03 -45.63 8.22
CA LEU A 239 -32.34 -44.81 7.23
C LEU A 239 -30.84 -44.60 7.50
N LYS A 240 -30.26 -45.30 8.47
CA LYS A 240 -28.82 -45.28 8.75
C LYS A 240 -28.17 -46.56 8.27
N LEU A 241 -27.12 -46.42 7.46
CA LEU A 241 -26.20 -47.52 7.18
C LEU A 241 -25.33 -47.77 8.42
N PRO A 242 -24.86 -49.00 8.66
CA PRO A 242 -24.00 -49.33 9.80
C PRO A 242 -22.79 -48.40 9.96
N GLN A 243 -22.12 -48.04 8.86
CA GLN A 243 -20.98 -47.11 8.87
C GLN A 243 -21.33 -45.68 9.28
N ASN A 244 -22.58 -45.27 9.10
CA ASN A 244 -23.10 -43.94 9.41
C ASN A 244 -23.66 -43.85 10.84
N LEU A 245 -23.68 -44.97 11.58
CA LEU A 245 -23.98 -44.94 13.00
C LEU A 245 -22.85 -44.21 13.75
N PRO A 246 -23.18 -43.36 14.74
CA PRO A 246 -22.19 -42.65 15.53
C PRO A 246 -21.27 -43.64 16.25
N LYS A 247 -19.96 -43.33 16.28
CA LYS A 247 -19.00 -44.08 17.09
C LYS A 247 -19.27 -43.84 18.58
N ASN A 248 -19.10 -44.87 19.41
CA ASN A 248 -19.11 -44.70 20.86
C ASN A 248 -17.70 -44.33 21.36
N TYR A 249 -17.38 -43.03 21.37
CA TYR A 249 -16.06 -42.56 21.82
C TYR A 249 -15.82 -42.82 23.32
N ALA A 250 -16.86 -42.83 24.17
CA ALA A 250 -16.70 -43.14 25.58
C ALA A 250 -16.22 -44.57 25.82
N VAL A 251 -16.73 -45.53 25.04
CA VAL A 251 -16.24 -46.92 25.10
C VAL A 251 -14.83 -47.01 24.52
N LEU A 252 -14.55 -46.31 23.41
CA LEU A 252 -13.21 -46.28 22.81
C LEU A 252 -12.17 -45.71 23.79
N ASP A 253 -12.44 -44.57 24.41
CA ASP A 253 -11.54 -43.89 25.35
C ASP A 253 -11.12 -44.80 26.51
N MET A 254 -12.04 -45.66 26.99
CA MET A 254 -11.78 -46.60 28.09
C MET A 254 -11.38 -48.02 27.63
N CYS A 255 -11.28 -48.26 26.33
CA CYS A 255 -10.83 -49.52 25.75
C CYS A 255 -9.46 -49.42 25.06
N SER A 256 -8.97 -48.18 24.87
CA SER A 256 -7.73 -47.82 24.19
C SER A 256 -6.50 -48.15 25.00
#